data_AF-A0A7X6PL34-F1
#
_entry.id   AF-A0A7X6PL34-F1
#
_cell.length_a   1.000
_cell.length_b   1.000
_cell.length_c   1.000
_cell.angle_alpha   90.00
_cell.angle_beta   90.00
_cell.angle_gamma   90.00
#
_symmetry.space_group_name_H-M   'P 1'
#
loop_
_entity.id
_entity.type
_entity.pdbx_description
1 polymer ?
#
loop_
_entity_poly.entity_id
_entity_poly.type
_entity_poly.pdbx_seq_one_letter_code
_entity_poly.pdbx_strand_id
1 'polypeptide(L)'
;MLLQSALRITYTSPRTMHWITDVLRHATRCADRGVEVTAQGLLDQLQSFALDRLDEALRPIPGPTIPTPETSPDGLPLGFALQRIVFTYLDYLLVEEMDKWDFTFAYRTSLEHFSPRQEDSEHASEAYHVRDRKRLDWLGNLALVTVSANSKFSNYQPSEKANNHAARRQSLKLELMARQAQAVSWNDKDIESHHDHMVRLLRTALAHRPTAHDGQHLPDAPTGRPTE
;
A
#
# COMPACT_ATOMS: atom_id res chain seq x y z
N MET A 1 7.61 14.70 -1.42
CA MET A 1 7.52 14.55 0.06
C MET A 1 6.56 13.45 0.50
N LEU A 2 5.40 13.28 -0.14
CA LEU A 2 4.38 12.32 0.30
C LEU A 2 4.88 10.86 0.34
N LEU A 3 5.56 10.39 -0.72
CA LEU A 3 6.11 9.03 -0.77
C LEU A 3 7.20 8.79 0.28
N GLN A 4 8.05 9.78 0.57
CA GLN A 4 9.01 9.68 1.68
C GLN A 4 8.31 9.50 3.03
N SER A 5 7.21 10.23 3.26
CA SER A 5 6.39 10.05 4.48
C SER A 5 5.80 8.64 4.56
N ALA A 6 5.25 8.12 3.44
CA ALA A 6 4.75 6.75 3.37
C ALA A 6 5.84 5.71 3.67
N LEU A 7 7.04 5.86 3.10
CA LEU A 7 8.17 4.96 3.35
C LEU A 7 8.70 5.08 4.78
N ARG A 8 8.76 6.30 5.34
CA ARG A 8 9.22 6.53 6.72
C ARG A 8 8.32 5.87 7.75
N ILE A 9 7.00 5.96 7.58
CA ILE A 9 6.07 5.30 8.51
C ILE A 9 6.10 3.78 8.31
N THR A 10 6.39 3.29 7.10
CA THR A 10 6.41 1.84 6.79
C THR A 10 7.68 1.19 7.33
N TYR A 11 8.83 1.81 7.15
CA TYR A 11 10.13 1.30 7.59
C TYR A 11 10.66 2.14 8.75
N THR A 12 10.40 1.70 9.98
CA THR A 12 10.72 2.47 11.18
C THR A 12 12.06 2.13 11.82
N SER A 13 12.53 0.89 11.65
CA SER A 13 13.81 0.44 12.15
C SER A 13 14.94 0.89 11.21
N PRO A 14 16.09 1.39 11.73
CA PRO A 14 17.26 1.72 10.92
C PRO A 14 17.69 0.57 9.99
N ARG A 15 17.51 -0.68 10.42
CA ARG A 15 17.83 -1.89 9.64
C ARG A 15 16.94 -2.10 8.41
N THR A 16 15.84 -1.35 8.29
CA THR A 16 14.84 -1.52 7.22
C THR A 16 14.69 -0.26 6.36
N MET A 17 15.35 0.84 6.73
CA MET A 17 15.28 2.13 6.02
C MET A 17 16.21 2.18 4.80
N HIS A 18 16.32 1.08 4.06
CA HIS A 18 17.21 0.97 2.90
C HIS A 18 16.87 1.97 1.78
N TRP A 19 15.62 2.42 1.71
CA TRP A 19 15.21 3.50 0.79
C TRP A 19 16.03 4.78 0.94
N ILE A 20 16.48 5.13 2.16
CA ILE A 20 17.37 6.29 2.37
C ILE A 20 18.72 6.02 1.71
N THR A 21 19.30 4.85 1.98
CA THR A 21 20.62 4.49 1.41
C THR A 21 20.58 4.36 -0.10
N ASP A 22 19.46 3.91 -0.68
CA ASP A 22 19.29 3.81 -2.13
C ASP A 22 19.23 5.18 -2.79
N VAL A 23 18.47 6.12 -2.20
CA VAL A 23 18.41 7.51 -2.67
C VAL A 23 19.76 8.21 -2.53
N LEU A 24 20.46 8.05 -1.40
CA LEU A 24 21.79 8.61 -1.22
C LEU A 24 22.78 8.04 -2.23
N ARG A 25 22.73 6.73 -2.49
CA ARG A 25 23.59 6.08 -3.49
C ARG A 25 23.33 6.63 -4.90
N HIS A 26 22.06 6.88 -5.25
CA HIS A 26 21.72 7.52 -6.51
C HIS A 26 22.34 8.93 -6.60
N ALA A 27 22.18 9.75 -5.56
CA ALA A 27 22.75 11.10 -5.53
C ALA A 27 24.29 11.09 -5.66
N THR A 28 24.98 10.18 -4.97
CA THR A 28 26.43 9.99 -5.10
C THR A 28 26.84 9.59 -6.52
N ARG A 29 26.13 8.64 -7.14
CA ARG A 29 26.41 8.23 -8.52
C ARG A 29 26.22 9.36 -9.54
N CYS A 30 25.22 10.21 -9.34
CA CYS A 30 25.01 11.39 -10.17
C CYS A 30 26.20 12.36 -10.04
N ALA A 31 26.62 12.65 -8.80
CA ALA A 31 27.77 13.51 -8.52
C ALA A 31 29.08 12.97 -9.15
N ASP A 32 29.36 11.68 -8.99
CA ASP A 32 30.55 11.02 -9.56
C ASP A 32 30.59 11.11 -11.10
N ARG A 33 29.42 11.17 -11.75
CA ARG A 33 29.27 11.27 -13.21
C ARG A 33 29.12 12.71 -13.70
N GLY A 34 29.15 13.71 -12.82
CA GLY A 34 28.89 15.10 -13.17
C GLY A 34 27.45 15.36 -13.67
N VAL A 35 26.50 14.49 -13.29
CA VAL A 35 25.08 14.61 -13.63
C VAL A 35 24.35 15.31 -12.48
N GLU A 36 23.45 16.23 -12.82
CA GLU A 36 22.61 16.91 -11.83
C GLU A 36 21.63 15.94 -11.14
N VAL A 37 21.46 16.10 -9.83
CA VAL A 37 20.43 15.37 -9.07
C VAL A 37 19.10 16.10 -9.23
N THR A 38 18.16 15.49 -9.96
CA THR A 38 16.84 16.07 -10.21
C THR A 38 15.78 15.57 -9.23
N ALA A 39 14.73 16.36 -9.01
CA ALA A 39 13.59 15.95 -8.19
C ALA A 39 12.89 14.70 -8.74
N GLN A 40 12.77 14.60 -10.07
CA GLN A 40 12.18 13.44 -10.74
C GLN A 40 13.05 12.19 -10.53
N GLY A 41 14.37 12.30 -10.71
CA GLY A 41 15.27 11.15 -10.49
C GLY A 41 15.20 10.62 -9.06
N LEU A 42 15.13 11.51 -8.06
CA LEU A 42 14.92 11.10 -6.66
C LEU A 42 13.56 10.42 -6.45
N LEU A 43 12.50 10.93 -7.07
CA LEU A 43 11.17 10.33 -7.01
C LEU A 43 11.15 8.93 -7.64
N ASP A 44 11.76 8.76 -8.81
CA ASP A 44 11.85 7.49 -9.52
C ASP A 44 12.57 6.44 -8.69
N GLN A 45 13.64 6.81 -7.96
CA GLN A 45 14.34 5.91 -7.04
C GLN A 45 13.45 5.48 -5.87
N LEU A 46 12.74 6.44 -5.25
CA LEU A 46 11.82 6.14 -4.16
C LEU A 46 10.66 5.23 -4.62
N GLN A 47 10.10 5.52 -5.80
CA GLN A 47 9.04 4.72 -6.40
C GLN A 47 9.53 3.32 -6.76
N SER A 48 10.72 3.20 -7.37
CA SER A 48 11.33 1.90 -7.68
C SER A 48 11.51 1.05 -6.43
N PHE A 49 12.07 1.64 -5.36
CA PHE A 49 12.19 0.96 -4.07
C PHE A 49 10.84 0.50 -3.52
N ALA A 50 9.84 1.39 -3.51
CA ALA A 50 8.51 1.08 -2.99
C ALA A 50 7.83 -0.03 -3.79
N LEU A 51 7.94 0.00 -5.12
CA LEU A 51 7.38 -0.99 -6.03
C LEU A 51 8.09 -2.34 -5.95
N ASP A 52 9.41 -2.36 -5.69
CA ASP A 52 10.14 -3.61 -5.40
C ASP A 52 9.61 -4.29 -4.14
N ARG A 53 9.44 -3.50 -3.07
CA ARG A 53 8.90 -4.01 -1.80
C ARG A 53 7.44 -4.40 -1.92
N LEU A 54 6.66 -3.66 -2.71
CA LEU A 54 5.27 -3.99 -2.99
C LEU A 54 5.17 -5.31 -3.75
N ASP A 55 5.94 -5.48 -4.83
CA ASP A 55 5.94 -6.71 -5.63
C ASP A 55 6.31 -7.93 -4.78
N GLU A 56 7.34 -7.83 -3.94
CA GLU A 56 7.69 -8.87 -2.96
C GLU A 56 6.54 -9.15 -1.98
N ALA A 57 5.88 -8.11 -1.47
CA ALA A 57 4.79 -8.25 -0.51
C ALA A 57 3.50 -8.82 -1.09
N LEU A 58 3.32 -8.78 -2.42
CA LEU A 58 2.17 -9.36 -3.12
C LEU A 58 2.40 -10.80 -3.55
N ARG A 59 3.59 -11.37 -3.34
CA ARG A 59 3.85 -12.79 -3.61
C ARG A 59 3.45 -13.66 -2.42
N PRO A 60 2.58 -14.66 -2.58
CA PRO A 60 2.30 -15.63 -1.54
C PRO A 60 3.56 -16.42 -1.18
N ILE A 61 3.92 -16.46 0.10
CA ILE A 61 5.10 -17.17 0.59
C ILE A 61 4.63 -18.51 1.19
N PRO A 62 5.11 -19.66 0.67
CA PRO A 62 4.87 -20.95 1.31
C PRO A 62 5.43 -21.00 2.72
N GLY A 63 4.63 -21.49 3.66
CA GLY A 63 5.08 -21.74 5.03
C GLY A 63 5.67 -23.15 5.17
N PRO A 64 6.53 -23.40 6.18
CA PRO A 64 7.05 -24.74 6.46
C PRO A 64 5.92 -25.75 6.76
N THR A 65 4.76 -25.27 7.21
CA THR A 65 3.59 -26.09 7.56
C THR A 65 2.49 -26.05 6.49
N ILE A 66 2.48 -25.05 5.60
CA ILE A 66 1.45 -24.86 4.57
C ILE A 66 2.18 -24.67 3.22
N PRO A 67 2.37 -25.77 2.45
CA PRO A 67 3.14 -25.74 1.19
C PRO A 67 2.48 -24.91 0.09
N THR A 68 1.15 -24.83 0.10
CA THR A 68 0.34 -24.05 -0.83
C THR A 68 -0.41 -22.98 -0.03
N PRO A 69 0.10 -21.74 0.04
CA PRO A 69 -0.56 -20.67 0.78
C PRO A 69 -1.95 -20.40 0.20
N GLU A 70 -2.94 -20.21 1.07
CA GLU A 70 -4.25 -19.74 0.64
C GLU A 70 -4.14 -18.32 0.08
N THR A 71 -4.84 -18.09 -1.04
CA THR A 71 -4.81 -16.82 -1.78
C THR A 71 -6.20 -16.38 -2.17
N SER A 72 -6.37 -15.09 -2.46
CA SER A 72 -7.55 -14.60 -3.16
C SER A 72 -7.59 -15.13 -4.60
N PRO A 73 -8.73 -15.05 -5.31
CA PRO A 73 -8.86 -15.57 -6.67
C PRO A 73 -7.84 -15.01 -7.68
N ASP A 74 -7.31 -13.82 -7.40
CA ASP A 74 -6.32 -13.13 -8.21
C ASP A 74 -4.87 -13.45 -7.78
N GLY A 75 -4.67 -14.37 -6.83
CA GLY A 75 -3.37 -14.90 -6.41
C GLY A 75 -2.65 -14.10 -5.33
N LEU A 76 -3.34 -13.19 -4.63
CA LEU A 76 -2.71 -12.38 -3.57
C LEU A 76 -2.73 -13.05 -2.20
N PRO A 77 -1.78 -12.70 -1.31
CA PRO A 77 -1.81 -13.09 0.09
C PRO A 77 -3.08 -12.61 0.79
N LEU A 78 -3.50 -13.35 1.81
CA LEU A 78 -4.68 -13.05 2.62
C LEU A 78 -4.31 -12.57 4.03
N GLY A 79 -5.15 -11.71 4.61
CA GLY A 79 -5.07 -11.34 6.02
C GLY A 79 -3.69 -10.82 6.43
N PHE A 80 -3.14 -11.41 7.48
CA PHE A 80 -1.84 -11.02 8.05
C PHE A 80 -0.63 -11.32 7.17
N ALA A 81 -0.79 -12.06 6.06
CA ALA A 81 0.28 -12.23 5.09
C ALA A 81 0.50 -10.97 4.23
N LEU A 82 -0.49 -10.06 4.15
CA LEU A 82 -0.33 -8.77 3.50
C LEU A 82 0.52 -7.83 4.35
N GLN A 83 1.67 -7.40 3.80
CA GLN A 83 2.60 -6.55 4.52
C GLN A 83 2.17 -5.08 4.51
N ARG A 84 2.69 -4.30 5.46
CA ARG A 84 2.36 -2.88 5.65
C ARG A 84 2.55 -2.02 4.41
N ILE A 85 3.57 -2.32 3.60
CA ILE A 85 3.84 -1.60 2.34
C ILE A 85 2.65 -1.64 1.37
N VAL A 86 1.88 -2.73 1.35
CA VAL A 86 0.67 -2.85 0.51
C VAL A 86 -0.31 -1.74 0.86
N PHE A 87 -0.58 -1.53 2.14
CA PHE A 87 -1.57 -0.55 2.60
C PHE A 87 -1.06 0.89 2.50
N THR A 88 0.20 1.14 2.88
CA THR A 88 0.75 2.50 2.87
C THR A 88 1.01 3.00 1.46
N TYR A 89 1.44 2.13 0.55
CA TYR A 89 1.58 2.50 -0.86
C TYR A 89 0.22 2.67 -1.55
N LEU A 90 -0.78 1.86 -1.20
CA LEU A 90 -2.15 2.04 -1.68
C LEU A 90 -2.74 3.39 -1.23
N ASP A 91 -2.57 3.79 0.03
CA ASP A 91 -2.98 5.13 0.48
C ASP A 91 -2.23 6.23 -0.29
N TYR A 92 -0.97 6.02 -0.69
CA TYR A 92 -0.23 6.95 -1.54
C TYR A 92 -0.85 7.08 -2.94
N LEU A 93 -1.23 5.97 -3.58
CA LEU A 93 -1.92 5.99 -4.89
C LEU A 93 -3.29 6.67 -4.79
N LEU A 94 -4.02 6.43 -3.69
CA LEU A 94 -5.33 7.02 -3.45
C LEU A 94 -5.28 8.54 -3.23
N VAL A 95 -4.13 9.11 -2.82
CA VAL A 95 -4.01 10.57 -2.71
C VAL A 95 -4.22 11.23 -4.06
N GLU A 96 -3.61 10.69 -5.12
CA GLU A 96 -3.78 11.22 -6.48
C GLU A 96 -5.18 10.93 -7.02
N GLU A 97 -5.66 9.69 -6.90
CA GLU A 97 -7.00 9.30 -7.39
C GLU A 97 -8.13 10.12 -6.77
N MET A 98 -8.00 10.47 -5.48
CA MET A 98 -9.03 11.17 -4.71
C MET A 98 -8.80 12.69 -4.58
N ASP A 99 -7.73 13.22 -5.19
CA ASP A 99 -7.28 14.62 -5.04
C ASP A 99 -7.14 15.05 -3.56
N LYS A 100 -6.44 14.23 -2.77
CA LYS A 100 -6.24 14.40 -1.31
C LYS A 100 -4.81 14.76 -0.93
N TRP A 101 -4.28 15.80 -1.57
CA TRP A 101 -2.90 16.25 -1.35
C TRP A 101 -2.62 16.80 0.05
N ASP A 102 -3.67 17.09 0.83
CA ASP A 102 -3.59 17.46 2.26
C ASP A 102 -3.49 16.25 3.21
N PHE A 103 -3.55 15.01 2.68
CA PHE A 103 -3.43 13.80 3.46
C PHE A 103 -2.06 13.67 4.15
N THR A 104 -2.08 13.23 5.40
CA THR A 104 -0.86 12.99 6.18
C THR A 104 -0.79 11.56 6.66
N PHE A 105 0.37 10.93 6.46
CA PHE A 105 0.59 9.55 6.88
C PHE A 105 0.77 9.46 8.40
N ALA A 106 -0.12 8.71 9.04
CA ALA A 106 0.02 8.30 10.44
C ALA A 106 0.79 6.98 10.55
N TYR A 107 1.58 6.82 11.61
CA TYR A 107 2.24 5.55 11.92
C TYR A 107 1.20 4.50 12.33
N ARG A 108 1.02 3.48 11.50
CA ARG A 108 -0.01 2.43 11.63
C ARG A 108 0.62 1.05 11.54
N THR A 109 0.25 0.15 12.43
CA THR A 109 0.86 -1.18 12.58
C THR A 109 -0.15 -2.29 12.82
N SER A 110 -1.42 -1.96 12.98
CA SER A 110 -2.47 -2.94 13.25
C SER A 110 -3.29 -3.18 11.99
N LEU A 111 -3.45 -4.45 11.62
CA LEU A 111 -4.36 -4.85 10.56
C LEU A 111 -5.77 -4.96 11.17
N GLU A 112 -6.71 -4.21 10.60
CA GLU A 112 -8.11 -4.18 11.01
C GLU A 112 -8.97 -4.77 9.90
N HIS A 113 -9.87 -5.67 10.27
CA HIS A 113 -10.95 -6.15 9.40
C HIS A 113 -12.12 -5.18 9.50
N PHE A 114 -12.62 -4.63 8.39
CA PHE A 114 -13.75 -3.71 8.42
C PHE A 114 -15.04 -4.43 8.83
N SER A 115 -15.42 -5.50 8.14
CA SER A 115 -16.35 -6.50 8.68
C SER A 115 -15.64 -7.40 9.69
N PRO A 116 -16.20 -7.59 10.91
CA PRO A 116 -15.55 -8.37 11.96
C PRO A 116 -15.49 -9.88 11.65
N ARG A 117 -14.46 -10.55 12.20
CA ARG A 117 -14.30 -12.02 12.12
C ARG A 117 -15.32 -12.81 12.92
N GLN A 118 -15.91 -12.21 13.93
CA GLN A 118 -17.01 -12.78 14.70
C GLN A 118 -18.17 -11.81 14.58
N GLU A 119 -19.29 -12.29 14.04
CA GLU A 119 -20.54 -11.53 13.98
C GLU A 119 -21.45 -12.03 15.10
N ASP A 120 -22.13 -11.12 15.80
CA ASP A 120 -23.33 -11.49 16.54
C ASP A 120 -24.44 -11.74 15.51
N SER A 121 -24.58 -13.00 15.11
CA SER A 121 -25.47 -13.45 14.04
C SER A 121 -26.95 -13.14 14.28
N GLU A 122 -27.34 -12.80 15.51
CA GLU A 122 -28.71 -12.43 15.86
C GLU A 122 -29.07 -10.98 15.50
N HIS A 123 -28.08 -10.12 15.22
CA HIS A 123 -28.30 -8.67 15.02
C HIS A 123 -27.63 -8.06 13.79
N ALA A 124 -26.92 -8.84 12.96
CA ALA A 124 -26.35 -8.35 11.72
C ALA A 124 -27.46 -8.11 10.67
N SER A 125 -27.65 -6.85 10.28
CA SER A 125 -28.52 -6.50 9.14
C SER A 125 -27.98 -7.13 7.85
N GLU A 126 -28.86 -7.58 6.96
CA GLU A 126 -28.48 -8.15 5.65
C GLU A 126 -27.57 -7.22 4.85
N ALA A 127 -27.70 -5.89 5.02
CA ALA A 127 -26.86 -4.90 4.35
C ALA A 127 -25.38 -4.94 4.80
N TYR A 128 -25.06 -5.54 5.95
CA TYR A 128 -23.72 -5.58 6.51
C TYR A 128 -23.21 -7.00 6.77
N HIS A 129 -23.98 -8.00 6.34
CA HIS A 129 -23.64 -9.40 6.55
C HIS A 129 -22.72 -9.91 5.45
N VAL A 130 -21.61 -10.54 5.85
CA VAL A 130 -20.65 -11.18 4.93
C VAL A 130 -20.86 -12.69 4.98
N ARG A 131 -21.49 -13.23 3.94
CA ARG A 131 -21.86 -14.64 3.82
C ARG A 131 -20.64 -15.53 3.58
N ASP A 132 -19.77 -15.17 2.65
CA ASP A 132 -18.54 -15.90 2.41
C ASP A 132 -17.43 -15.38 3.33
N ARG A 133 -17.21 -16.11 4.43
CA ARG A 133 -16.18 -15.77 5.42
C ARG A 133 -14.77 -15.71 4.84
N LYS A 134 -14.49 -16.36 3.70
CA LYS A 134 -13.18 -16.26 3.04
C LYS A 134 -12.87 -14.84 2.58
N ARG A 135 -13.90 -14.04 2.27
CA ARG A 135 -13.76 -12.64 1.83
C ARG A 135 -13.29 -11.70 2.94
N LEU A 136 -13.40 -12.09 4.22
CA LEU A 136 -12.96 -11.23 5.32
C LEU A 136 -11.47 -10.93 5.27
N ASP A 137 -10.67 -11.90 4.87
CA ASP A 137 -9.21 -11.78 4.79
C ASP A 137 -8.75 -11.22 3.44
N TRP A 138 -9.67 -10.80 2.56
CA TRP A 138 -9.32 -10.15 1.31
C TRP A 138 -8.91 -8.71 1.53
N LEU A 139 -7.98 -8.21 0.71
CA LEU A 139 -7.54 -6.81 0.75
C LEU A 139 -8.70 -5.81 0.74
N GLY A 140 -9.84 -6.12 0.10
CA GLY A 140 -11.04 -5.29 0.09
C GLY A 140 -11.54 -4.96 1.50
N ASN A 141 -11.57 -5.93 2.40
CA ASN A 141 -12.08 -5.79 3.76
C ASN A 141 -11.03 -5.39 4.81
N LEU A 142 -9.76 -5.21 4.39
CA LEU A 142 -8.66 -4.97 5.33
C LEU A 142 -8.18 -3.52 5.31
N ALA A 143 -7.87 -2.96 6.47
CA ALA A 143 -7.24 -1.64 6.60
C ALA A 143 -6.02 -1.72 7.52
N LEU A 144 -5.00 -0.89 7.27
CA LEU A 144 -3.94 -0.66 8.24
C LEU A 144 -4.28 0.57 9.08
N VAL A 145 -4.34 0.40 10.40
CA VAL A 145 -4.71 1.44 11.37
C VAL A 145 -3.73 1.50 12.54
N THR A 146 -3.88 2.52 13.40
CA THR A 146 -3.14 2.59 14.67
C THR A 146 -3.66 1.52 15.63
N VAL A 147 -2.80 1.04 16.55
CA VAL A 147 -3.21 0.10 17.61
C VAL A 147 -4.39 0.66 18.41
N SER A 148 -4.37 1.96 18.72
CA SER A 148 -5.45 2.62 19.46
C SER A 148 -6.76 2.71 18.68
N ALA A 149 -6.73 2.88 17.36
CA ALA A 149 -7.93 2.79 16.53
C ALA A 149 -8.49 1.36 16.49
N ASN A 150 -7.61 0.37 16.32
CA ASN A 150 -7.98 -1.05 16.33
C ASN A 150 -8.62 -1.47 17.65
N SER A 151 -8.04 -1.06 18.79
CA SER A 151 -8.59 -1.37 20.11
C SER A 151 -9.98 -0.75 20.33
N LYS A 152 -10.27 0.41 19.72
CA LYS A 152 -11.60 1.04 19.77
C LYS A 152 -12.61 0.33 18.87
N PHE A 153 -12.15 -0.21 17.74
CA PHE A 153 -13.00 -0.90 16.78
C PHE A 153 -13.50 -2.24 17.30
N SER A 154 -12.65 -3.05 17.95
CA SER A 154 -13.09 -4.32 18.55
C SER A 154 -13.98 -5.13 17.56
N ASN A 155 -15.19 -5.53 17.96
CA ASN A 155 -16.17 -6.23 17.12
C ASN A 155 -17.21 -5.31 16.46
N TYR A 156 -16.91 -4.02 16.30
CA TYR A 156 -17.83 -3.08 15.66
C TYR A 156 -18.19 -3.54 14.24
N GLN A 157 -19.44 -3.30 13.86
CA GLN A 157 -19.90 -3.51 12.51
C GLN A 157 -19.37 -2.41 11.58
N PRO A 158 -19.34 -2.65 10.26
CA PRO A 158 -18.90 -1.66 9.27
C PRO A 158 -19.58 -0.29 9.43
N SER A 159 -20.88 -0.26 9.71
CA SER A 159 -21.66 0.96 9.94
C SER A 159 -21.15 1.77 11.15
N GLU A 160 -20.81 1.10 12.24
CA GLU A 160 -20.28 1.71 13.46
C GLU A 160 -18.85 2.21 13.25
N LYS A 161 -18.00 1.41 12.59
CA LYS A 161 -16.63 1.82 12.23
C LYS A 161 -16.62 3.03 11.31
N ALA A 162 -17.57 3.10 10.38
CA ALA A 162 -17.70 4.22 9.47
C ALA A 162 -18.01 5.56 10.19
N ASN A 163 -18.57 5.53 11.40
CA ASN A 163 -18.81 6.75 12.18
C ASN A 163 -17.55 7.27 12.90
N ASN A 164 -16.45 6.50 12.91
CA ASN A 164 -15.19 6.92 13.53
C ASN A 164 -14.34 7.79 12.58
N HIS A 165 -14.69 9.08 12.49
CA HIS A 165 -13.97 10.04 11.66
C HIS A 165 -12.48 10.21 12.00
N ALA A 166 -12.08 9.92 13.24
CA ALA A 166 -10.68 10.01 13.67
C ALA A 166 -9.84 8.85 13.13
N ALA A 167 -10.41 7.65 13.04
CA ALA A 167 -9.76 6.50 12.42
C ALA A 167 -9.72 6.62 10.89
N ARG A 168 -10.84 7.02 10.27
CA ARG A 168 -10.97 7.21 8.82
C ARG A 168 -9.93 8.17 8.24
N ARG A 169 -9.64 9.28 8.94
CA ARG A 169 -8.62 10.25 8.51
C ARG A 169 -7.20 9.70 8.42
N GLN A 170 -6.94 8.51 8.99
CA GLN A 170 -5.60 7.90 9.01
C GLN A 170 -5.32 7.03 7.77
N SER A 171 -6.34 6.70 6.97
CA SER A 171 -6.23 5.87 5.76
C SER A 171 -7.31 6.25 4.75
N LEU A 172 -6.89 6.63 3.54
CA LEU A 172 -7.82 6.88 2.44
C LEU A 172 -8.56 5.61 2.03
N LYS A 173 -7.89 4.45 2.10
CA LYS A 173 -8.54 3.15 1.89
C LYS A 173 -9.71 2.97 2.88
N LEU A 174 -9.48 3.21 4.17
CA LEU A 174 -10.54 3.10 5.19
C LEU A 174 -11.65 4.14 5.00
N GLU A 175 -11.30 5.35 4.54
CA GLU A 175 -12.29 6.37 4.17
C GLU A 175 -13.21 5.90 3.04
N LEU A 176 -12.68 5.22 2.00
CA LEU A 176 -13.50 4.64 0.93
C LEU A 176 -14.45 3.55 1.45
N MET A 177 -13.94 2.63 2.28
CA MET A 177 -14.76 1.60 2.91
C MET A 177 -15.89 2.20 3.76
N ALA A 178 -15.57 3.23 4.56
CA ALA A 178 -16.54 3.92 5.40
C ALA A 178 -17.61 4.67 4.60
N ARG A 179 -17.24 5.31 3.47
CA ARG A 179 -18.21 5.98 2.60
C ARG A 179 -19.19 4.99 1.99
N GLN A 180 -18.70 3.84 1.52
CA GLN A 180 -19.56 2.80 0.95
C GLN A 180 -20.54 2.27 2.00
N ALA A 181 -20.06 1.96 3.20
CA ALA A 181 -20.89 1.51 4.32
C ALA A 181 -21.94 2.55 4.72
N GLN A 182 -21.60 3.84 4.78
CA GLN A 182 -22.56 4.90 5.13
C GLN A 182 -23.60 5.14 4.03
N ALA A 183 -23.22 4.97 2.77
CA ALA A 183 -24.09 5.26 1.64
C ALA A 183 -25.08 4.12 1.35
N VAL A 184 -24.63 2.87 1.44
CA VAL A 184 -25.39 1.71 0.96
C VAL A 184 -25.30 0.51 1.91
N SER A 185 -24.13 -0.11 1.96
CA SER A 185 -23.93 -1.44 2.55
C SER A 185 -22.45 -1.75 2.72
N TRP A 186 -22.15 -2.83 3.42
CA TRP A 186 -20.84 -3.45 3.38
C TRP A 186 -20.97 -4.97 3.49
N ASN A 187 -21.31 -5.60 2.37
CA ASN A 187 -21.47 -7.04 2.24
C ASN A 187 -20.40 -7.65 1.32
N ASP A 188 -20.55 -8.94 0.98
CA ASP A 188 -19.68 -9.67 0.07
C ASP A 188 -19.34 -8.91 -1.23
N LYS A 189 -20.35 -8.35 -1.91
CA LYS A 189 -20.18 -7.66 -3.19
C LYS A 189 -19.38 -6.35 -3.03
N ASP A 190 -19.60 -5.64 -1.93
CA ASP A 190 -18.87 -4.42 -1.62
C ASP A 190 -17.38 -4.73 -1.35
N ILE A 191 -17.11 -5.81 -0.61
CA ILE A 191 -15.75 -6.30 -0.36
C ILE A 191 -15.07 -6.69 -1.67
N GLU A 192 -15.75 -7.41 -2.56
CA GLU A 192 -15.20 -7.80 -3.87
C GLU A 192 -14.90 -6.59 -4.74
N SER A 193 -15.87 -5.69 -4.90
CA SER A 193 -15.69 -4.47 -5.71
C SER A 193 -14.55 -3.61 -5.17
N HIS A 194 -14.46 -3.44 -3.85
CA HIS A 194 -13.38 -2.71 -3.22
C HIS A 194 -12.05 -3.46 -3.36
N HIS A 195 -12.02 -4.78 -3.21
CA HIS A 195 -10.82 -5.59 -3.44
C HIS A 195 -10.29 -5.37 -4.85
N ASP A 196 -11.13 -5.57 -5.87
CA ASP A 196 -10.76 -5.43 -7.26
C ASP A 196 -10.24 -4.03 -7.58
N HIS A 197 -10.85 -2.98 -7.02
CA HIS A 197 -10.36 -1.61 -7.19
C HIS A 197 -8.96 -1.43 -6.63
N MET A 198 -8.71 -1.86 -5.39
CA MET A 198 -7.39 -1.72 -4.78
C MET A 198 -6.34 -2.55 -5.51
N VAL A 199 -6.68 -3.77 -5.92
CA VAL A 199 -5.79 -4.64 -6.70
C VAL A 199 -5.45 -4.01 -8.04
N ARG A 200 -6.44 -3.43 -8.75
CA ARG A 200 -6.19 -2.72 -10.01
C ARG A 200 -5.20 -1.58 -9.83
N LEU A 201 -5.34 -0.78 -8.78
CA LEU A 201 -4.39 0.31 -8.48
C LEU A 201 -2.97 -0.21 -8.28
N LEU A 202 -2.78 -1.23 -7.45
CA LEU A 202 -1.47 -1.81 -7.19
C LEU A 202 -0.84 -2.41 -8.45
N ARG A 203 -1.62 -3.17 -9.24
CA ARG A 203 -1.14 -3.78 -10.49
C ARG A 203 -0.80 -2.73 -11.54
N THR A 204 -1.60 -1.67 -11.64
CA THR A 204 -1.32 -0.55 -12.54
C THR A 204 -0.02 0.13 -12.16
N ALA A 205 0.21 0.40 -10.87
CA ALA A 205 1.46 0.99 -10.41
C ALA A 205 2.69 0.09 -10.68
N LEU A 206 2.56 -1.22 -10.51
CA LEU A 206 3.61 -2.19 -10.84
C LEU A 206 3.92 -2.25 -12.34
N ALA A 207 2.90 -2.16 -13.19
CA ALA A 207 3.06 -2.16 -14.64
C ALA A 207 3.73 -0.89 -15.18
N HIS A 208 3.54 0.26 -14.51
CA HIS A 208 4.13 1.55 -14.86
C HIS A 208 5.39 1.86 -14.04
N ARG A 209 6.14 0.83 -13.64
CA ARG A 209 7.38 1.01 -12.88
C ARG A 209 8.31 1.98 -13.63
N PRO A 210 8.90 2.99 -12.95
CA PRO A 210 9.90 3.85 -13.56
C PRO A 210 11.02 2.99 -14.15
N THR A 211 11.40 3.24 -15.40
CA THR A 211 12.60 2.61 -15.96
C THR A 211 13.76 2.98 -15.06
N ALA A 212 14.53 1.99 -14.60
CA ALA A 212 15.73 2.26 -13.84
C ALA A 212 16.57 3.28 -14.64
N HIS A 213 16.80 4.46 -14.07
CA HIS A 213 17.86 5.36 -14.53
C HIS A 213 19.23 4.74 -14.19
N ASP A 214 19.45 3.49 -14.62
CA ASP A 214 20.79 3.00 -14.86
C ASP A 214 21.22 3.64 -16.17
N GLY A 215 22.12 4.62 -16.07
CA GLY A 215 22.70 5.30 -17.23
C GLY A 215 23.47 4.33 -18.11
N GLN A 216 22.75 3.60 -18.96
CA GLN A 216 23.25 2.94 -20.14
C GLN A 216 22.66 3.65 -21.36
N HIS A 217 23.56 4.05 -22.27
CA HIS A 217 23.33 4.77 -23.53
C HIS A 217 23.16 6.31 -23.45
N LEU A 218 24.26 7.00 -23.19
CA LEU A 218 24.64 8.13 -24.06
C LEU A 218 25.92 7.71 -24.82
N PRO A 219 26.03 8.01 -26.13
CA PRO A 219 27.18 7.59 -26.93
C PRO A 219 28.45 8.25 -26.40
N ASP A 220 29.56 7.49 -26.38
CA ASP A 220 30.87 7.99 -26.01
C ASP A 220 31.20 9.26 -26.80
N ALA A 221 31.50 10.34 -26.07
CA ALA A 221 31.98 11.58 -26.69
C ALA A 221 33.26 11.27 -27.47
N PRO A 222 33.40 11.76 -28.72
CA PRO A 222 34.59 11.48 -29.51
C PRO A 222 35.79 12.14 -28.83
N THR A 223 36.76 11.30 -28.45
CA THR A 223 38.08 11.72 -27.98
C THR A 223 38.86 12.33 -29.14
N GLY A 224 38.59 13.60 -29.42
CA GLY A 224 39.44 14.42 -30.27
C GLY A 224 40.78 14.65 -29.57
N ARG A 225 41.85 14.00 -30.05
CA ARG A 225 43.22 14.35 -29.66
C ARG A 225 43.53 15.78 -30.13
N PRO A 226 44.27 16.57 -29.35
CA PRO A 226 44.91 17.76 -29.88
C PRO A 226 46.09 17.31 -30.74
N THR A 227 46.04 17.59 -32.04
CA THR A 227 47.26 17.68 -32.87
C THR A 227 47.82 19.08 -32.72
N GLU A 228 49.15 19.11 -32.60
CA GLU A 228 50.09 20.22 -32.41
C GLU A 228 49.80 21.51 -33.20
#